data_AF-A0A0U3HM91-F1
#
_entry.id   AF-A0A0U3HM91-F1
#
_cell.length_a   1.000
_cell.length_b   1.000
_cell.length_c   1.000
_cell.angle_alpha   90.00
_cell.angle_beta   90.00
_cell.angle_gamma   90.00
#
_symmetry.space_group_name_H-M   'P 1'
#
loop_
_entity.id
_entity.type
_entity.pdbx_description
1 polymer ?
#
loop_
_entity_poly.entity_id
_entity_poly.type
_entity_poly.pdbx_seq_one_letter_code
_entity_poly.pdbx_strand_id
1 'polypeptide(L)'
;MTVTPPPPPVPHPSLPRDRAQARAAARATACAGGTTGPQGSAGPQGSAGARPRVERLRVRTEDPAEGLAVLEQVYTAGQMQVCEDVPFRLQQEVRSAADVSLERARLGGVMAAARIDATGTVRVAQLLGGRLVFTDGTPTRPTPAPFLLPVRPYTCRWDDLDLRTVTLDLERLQALAAGLRGTERLRLRFTGSAPVSAGMARYWNAAVAHFRQVQLEHDEAMAAPLLRDQAFRSLTTTLLHAFPSTFLEDEQAPATASRPAPAGVRRAVAFMEAHLAEPVGLPEIAEAARLSPRGLQVAFRRELGTTPLAHLRALRLEAAHADLRAADPADGQTVTGIAARWGFGHTGRFAAAYRQRYGVAPAETLRD
;
A
#
# COMPACT_ATOMS: atom_id res chain seq x y z
N MET A 1 40.38 -49.76 -9.14
CA MET A 1 38.97 -49.61 -8.72
C MET A 1 38.35 -48.54 -9.60
N THR A 2 37.67 -48.96 -10.66
CA THR A 2 37.04 -48.11 -11.67
C THR A 2 35.53 -48.06 -11.36
N VAL A 3 35.01 -46.85 -11.11
CA VAL A 3 33.59 -46.60 -10.81
C VAL A 3 32.84 -46.37 -12.13
N THR A 4 31.88 -47.24 -12.43
CA THR A 4 30.98 -47.14 -13.58
C THR A 4 29.85 -46.14 -13.29
N PRO A 5 29.49 -45.22 -14.21
CA PRO A 5 28.37 -44.30 -14.02
C PRO A 5 27.01 -45.01 -14.26
N PRO A 6 25.91 -44.51 -13.67
CA PRO A 6 24.59 -45.11 -13.80
C PRO A 6 23.98 -44.88 -15.20
N PRO A 7 23.07 -45.76 -15.66
CA PRO A 7 22.46 -45.65 -16.98
C PRO A 7 21.45 -44.48 -17.07
N PRO A 8 21.21 -43.93 -18.27
CA PRO A 8 20.24 -42.86 -18.48
C PRO A 8 18.79 -43.36 -18.30
N PRO A 9 17.85 -42.47 -17.94
CA PRO A 9 16.45 -42.85 -17.71
C PRO A 9 15.76 -43.28 -19.02
N VAL A 10 14.95 -44.33 -18.91
CA VAL A 10 14.15 -44.91 -20.00
C VAL A 10 12.92 -44.02 -20.27
N PRO A 11 12.60 -43.67 -21.53
CA PRO A 11 11.42 -42.88 -21.84
C PRO A 11 10.14 -43.70 -21.66
N HIS A 12 9.23 -43.22 -20.81
CA HIS A 12 7.88 -43.78 -20.67
C HIS A 12 6.98 -43.33 -21.83
N PRO A 13 6.04 -44.19 -22.29
CA PRO A 13 5.19 -43.89 -23.45
C PRO A 13 4.16 -42.81 -23.11
N SER A 14 4.07 -41.80 -23.98
CA SER A 14 3.08 -40.73 -23.93
C SER A 14 1.65 -41.28 -24.04
N LEU A 15 0.87 -41.19 -22.97
CA LEU A 15 -0.58 -41.44 -22.98
C LEU A 15 -1.33 -40.21 -23.56
N PRO A 16 -2.45 -40.41 -24.26
CA PRO A 16 -3.02 -39.39 -25.15
C PRO A 16 -3.77 -38.31 -24.38
N ARG A 17 -3.21 -37.09 -24.36
CA ARG A 17 -3.77 -35.86 -23.75
C ARG A 17 -5.08 -35.36 -24.39
N ASP A 18 -5.53 -35.95 -25.50
CA ASP A 18 -6.46 -35.28 -26.41
C ASP A 18 -7.96 -35.50 -26.13
N ARG A 19 -8.35 -36.53 -25.36
CA ARG A 19 -9.80 -36.84 -25.17
C ARG A 19 -10.44 -36.19 -23.94
N ALA A 20 -9.67 -35.85 -22.90
CA ALA A 20 -10.18 -35.17 -21.71
C ALA A 20 -10.26 -33.64 -21.93
N GLN A 21 -9.28 -33.04 -22.61
CA GLN A 21 -9.28 -31.62 -23.00
C GLN A 21 -10.45 -31.29 -23.96
N ALA A 22 -10.76 -32.18 -24.91
CA ALA A 22 -11.87 -31.97 -25.84
C ALA A 22 -13.26 -32.02 -25.17
N ARG A 23 -13.46 -32.84 -24.13
CA ARG A 23 -14.73 -32.90 -23.37
C ARG A 23 -14.90 -31.73 -22.41
N ALA A 24 -13.81 -31.20 -21.85
CA ALA A 24 -13.82 -30.01 -21.01
C ALA A 24 -14.08 -28.72 -21.83
N ALA A 25 -13.47 -28.60 -23.01
CA ALA A 25 -13.72 -27.49 -23.93
C ALA A 25 -15.17 -27.44 -24.42
N ALA A 26 -15.77 -28.59 -24.75
CA ALA A 26 -17.15 -28.66 -25.23
C ALA A 26 -18.22 -28.29 -24.17
N ARG A 27 -17.95 -28.51 -22.87
CA ARG A 27 -18.86 -28.08 -21.78
C ARG A 27 -18.70 -26.60 -21.42
N ALA A 28 -17.51 -26.03 -21.59
CA ALA A 28 -17.27 -24.60 -21.41
C ALA A 28 -17.93 -23.75 -22.52
N THR A 29 -17.98 -24.25 -23.76
CA THR A 29 -18.69 -23.57 -24.86
C THR A 29 -20.22 -23.63 -24.70
N ALA A 30 -20.76 -24.67 -24.06
CA ALA A 30 -22.21 -24.85 -23.89
C ALA A 30 -22.86 -23.94 -22.82
N CYS A 31 -22.08 -23.26 -21.97
CA CYS A 31 -22.61 -22.20 -21.09
C CYS A 31 -22.64 -20.81 -21.76
N ALA A 32 -22.15 -20.71 -23.01
CA ALA A 32 -22.13 -19.50 -23.83
C ALA A 32 -22.85 -19.75 -25.16
N GLY A 33 -24.15 -20.06 -25.12
CA GLY A 33 -24.94 -20.09 -26.35
C GLY A 33 -26.33 -20.67 -26.20
N GLY A 34 -27.35 -19.86 -26.44
CA GLY A 34 -28.66 -20.37 -26.88
C GLY A 34 -29.85 -19.48 -26.55
N THR A 35 -30.28 -18.65 -27.51
CA THR A 35 -31.65 -18.70 -28.07
C THR A 35 -31.73 -17.82 -29.34
N THR A 36 -31.71 -18.46 -30.52
CA THR A 36 -32.80 -18.59 -31.52
C THR A 36 -32.98 -17.42 -32.50
N GLY A 37 -32.73 -17.67 -33.80
CA GLY A 37 -33.24 -16.85 -34.93
C GLY A 37 -34.72 -17.17 -35.26
N PRO A 38 -35.35 -16.58 -36.31
CA PRO A 38 -34.75 -16.37 -37.64
C PRO A 38 -35.04 -15.02 -38.36
N GLN A 39 -34.19 -14.76 -39.37
CA GLN A 39 -34.36 -14.03 -40.64
C GLN A 39 -35.22 -12.76 -40.75
N GLY A 40 -34.54 -11.65 -41.07
CA GLY A 40 -35.10 -10.44 -41.68
C GLY A 40 -33.98 -9.45 -42.02
N SER A 41 -33.69 -9.26 -43.30
CA SER A 41 -32.65 -8.37 -43.84
C SER A 41 -32.99 -6.89 -43.68
N ALA A 42 -32.08 -6.06 -43.12
CA ALA A 42 -31.78 -4.69 -43.57
C ALA A 42 -30.81 -3.93 -42.61
N GLY A 43 -29.70 -3.42 -43.16
CA GLY A 43 -29.06 -2.15 -42.76
C GLY A 43 -28.08 -2.14 -41.56
N PRO A 44 -26.88 -1.53 -41.67
CA PRO A 44 -25.94 -1.38 -40.58
C PRO A 44 -26.28 -0.14 -39.73
N GLN A 45 -26.62 -0.31 -38.45
CA GLN A 45 -26.76 0.80 -37.51
C GLN A 45 -26.13 0.47 -36.13
N GLY A 46 -25.05 1.20 -35.83
CA GLY A 46 -24.60 1.65 -34.50
C GLY A 46 -24.54 0.65 -33.35
N SER A 47 -23.37 0.06 -33.11
CA SER A 47 -23.07 -0.61 -31.82
C SER A 47 -22.89 0.44 -30.71
N ALA A 48 -23.94 0.68 -29.92
CA ALA A 48 -23.84 1.38 -28.64
C ALA A 48 -23.05 0.52 -27.63
N GLY A 49 -22.00 1.10 -27.06
CA GLY A 49 -21.03 0.41 -26.20
C GLY A 49 -21.65 -0.25 -24.96
N ALA A 50 -21.29 -1.53 -24.74
CA ALA A 50 -21.62 -2.25 -23.52
C ALA A 50 -21.00 -1.55 -22.31
N ARG A 51 -21.84 -1.13 -21.34
CA ARG A 51 -21.37 -0.56 -20.08
C ARG A 51 -20.63 -1.65 -19.28
N PRO A 52 -19.43 -1.38 -18.75
CA PRO A 52 -18.73 -2.37 -17.92
C PRO A 52 -19.56 -2.67 -16.67
N ARG A 53 -19.96 -3.93 -16.48
CA ARG A 53 -20.66 -4.43 -15.29
C ARG A 53 -19.66 -5.09 -14.34
N VAL A 54 -20.05 -5.25 -13.07
CA VAL A 54 -19.30 -6.10 -12.15
C VAL A 54 -19.45 -7.54 -12.61
N GLU A 55 -18.35 -8.17 -13.01
CA GLU A 55 -18.34 -9.59 -13.33
C GLU A 55 -18.23 -10.39 -12.03
N ARG A 56 -19.01 -11.46 -11.92
CA ARG A 56 -19.09 -12.29 -10.72
C ARG A 56 -18.87 -13.74 -11.11
N LEU A 57 -17.80 -14.33 -10.60
CA LEU A 57 -17.50 -15.75 -10.73
C LEU A 57 -17.67 -16.42 -9.38
N ARG A 58 -18.41 -17.54 -9.34
CA ARG A 58 -18.51 -18.41 -8.17
C ARG A 58 -18.28 -19.85 -8.59
N VAL A 59 -17.28 -20.47 -8.00
CA VAL A 59 -16.93 -21.87 -8.23
C VAL A 59 -16.93 -22.61 -6.91
N ARG A 60 -17.51 -23.80 -6.91
CA ARG A 60 -17.39 -24.76 -5.80
C ARG A 60 -17.23 -26.16 -6.40
N THR A 61 -16.12 -26.82 -6.10
CA THR A 61 -15.86 -28.18 -6.55
C THR A 61 -15.03 -28.96 -5.54
N GLU A 62 -15.23 -30.27 -5.51
CA GLU A 62 -14.42 -31.23 -4.74
C GLU A 62 -13.60 -32.12 -5.69
N ASP A 63 -13.76 -31.96 -7.01
CA ASP A 63 -12.96 -32.62 -8.03
C ASP A 63 -11.61 -31.90 -8.18
N PRO A 64 -10.47 -32.54 -7.88
CA PRO A 64 -9.15 -31.94 -8.05
C PRO A 64 -8.89 -31.49 -9.49
N ALA A 65 -9.35 -32.23 -10.50
CA ALA A 65 -9.06 -31.90 -11.90
C ALA A 65 -9.80 -30.63 -12.34
N GLU A 66 -11.08 -30.51 -11.97
CA GLU A 66 -11.88 -29.30 -12.20
C GLU A 66 -11.30 -28.10 -11.43
N GLY A 67 -10.95 -28.31 -10.15
CA GLY A 67 -10.39 -27.26 -9.32
C GLY A 67 -9.05 -26.75 -9.84
N LEU A 68 -8.15 -27.65 -10.23
CA LEU A 68 -6.87 -27.27 -10.84
C LEU A 68 -7.08 -26.48 -12.13
N ALA A 69 -7.98 -26.90 -13.02
CA ALA A 69 -8.27 -26.16 -14.26
C ALA A 69 -8.76 -24.73 -13.99
N VAL A 70 -9.60 -24.53 -12.97
CA VAL A 70 -10.06 -23.20 -12.54
C VAL A 70 -8.90 -22.37 -12.00
N LEU A 71 -8.03 -22.95 -11.17
CA LEU A 71 -6.88 -22.26 -10.59
C LEU A 71 -5.83 -21.89 -11.64
N GLU A 72 -5.60 -22.76 -12.62
CA GLU A 72 -4.75 -22.49 -13.79
C GLU A 72 -5.30 -21.31 -14.60
N GLN A 73 -6.62 -21.24 -14.81
CA GLN A 73 -7.25 -20.14 -15.54
C GLN A 73 -7.22 -18.81 -14.77
N VAL A 74 -7.55 -18.82 -13.47
CA VAL A 74 -7.69 -17.56 -12.70
C VAL A 74 -6.34 -16.99 -12.28
N TYR A 75 -5.37 -17.83 -11.95
CA TYR A 75 -4.07 -17.38 -11.47
C TYR A 75 -2.96 -17.49 -12.52
N THR A 76 -3.31 -17.84 -13.76
CA THR A 76 -2.34 -18.24 -14.79
C THR A 76 -1.32 -19.20 -14.19
N ALA A 77 -1.83 -20.12 -13.37
CA ALA A 77 -1.01 -21.06 -12.63
C ALA A 77 -0.55 -22.18 -13.56
N GLY A 78 0.66 -22.66 -13.34
CA GLY A 78 1.19 -23.85 -13.99
C GLY A 78 1.75 -24.82 -12.96
N GLN A 79 1.89 -26.08 -13.37
CA GLN A 79 2.61 -27.10 -12.59
C GLN A 79 2.06 -27.26 -11.17
N MET A 80 0.73 -27.31 -11.03
CA MET A 80 0.07 -27.53 -9.74
C MET A 80 0.07 -29.02 -9.38
N GLN A 81 0.41 -29.33 -8.14
CA GLN A 81 0.47 -30.70 -7.62
C GLN A 81 -0.27 -30.80 -6.30
N VAL A 82 -1.41 -31.49 -6.31
CA VAL A 82 -2.18 -31.79 -5.10
C VAL A 82 -1.58 -33.02 -4.42
N CYS A 83 -1.58 -33.04 -3.09
CA CYS A 83 -1.30 -34.25 -2.34
C CYS A 83 -2.50 -35.20 -2.43
N GLU A 84 -2.32 -36.39 -3.02
CA GLU A 84 -3.40 -37.35 -3.29
C GLU A 84 -4.06 -37.89 -2.00
N ASP A 85 -3.35 -37.85 -0.87
CA ASP A 85 -3.80 -38.40 0.41
C ASP A 85 -4.75 -37.48 1.20
N VAL A 86 -5.03 -36.27 0.69
CA VAL A 86 -5.86 -35.27 1.40
C VAL A 86 -7.04 -34.82 0.52
N PRO A 87 -8.28 -34.83 1.04
CA PRO A 87 -9.45 -34.41 0.25
C PRO A 87 -9.32 -32.98 -0.27
N PHE A 88 -9.42 -32.80 -1.59
CA PHE A 88 -9.41 -31.50 -2.23
C PHE A 88 -10.78 -30.83 -2.14
N ARG A 89 -10.80 -29.53 -1.84
CA ARG A 89 -12.00 -28.69 -1.96
C ARG A 89 -11.62 -27.32 -2.47
N LEU A 90 -12.32 -26.81 -3.48
CA LEU A 90 -12.20 -25.43 -3.95
C LEU A 90 -13.53 -24.71 -3.76
N GLN A 91 -13.52 -23.58 -3.08
CA GLN A 91 -14.62 -22.61 -3.07
C GLN A 91 -14.05 -21.22 -3.37
N GLN A 92 -14.47 -20.62 -4.47
CA GLN A 92 -13.93 -19.34 -4.93
C GLN A 92 -15.07 -18.39 -5.31
N GLU A 93 -14.97 -17.14 -4.86
CA GLU A 93 -15.83 -16.04 -5.28
C GLU A 93 -14.93 -14.89 -5.75
N VAL A 94 -15.06 -14.52 -7.02
CA VAL A 94 -14.36 -13.37 -7.62
C VAL A 94 -15.39 -12.35 -8.04
N ARG A 95 -15.11 -11.09 -7.73
CA ARG A 95 -15.84 -9.93 -8.22
C ARG A 95 -14.85 -8.99 -8.88
N SER A 96 -14.98 -8.77 -10.18
CA SER A 96 -14.11 -7.89 -10.96
C SER A 96 -14.89 -6.71 -11.50
N ALA A 97 -14.23 -5.56 -11.54
CA ALA A 97 -14.72 -4.36 -12.18
C ALA A 97 -13.55 -3.70 -12.92
N ALA A 98 -13.46 -3.99 -14.22
CA ALA A 98 -12.36 -3.60 -15.10
C ALA A 98 -11.00 -4.04 -14.53
N ASP A 99 -10.30 -3.12 -13.87
CA ASP A 99 -8.89 -3.20 -13.48
C ASP A 99 -8.68 -3.45 -11.97
N VAL A 100 -9.79 -3.70 -11.25
CA VAL A 100 -9.77 -4.19 -9.87
C VAL A 100 -10.57 -5.49 -9.78
N SER A 101 -10.02 -6.47 -9.06
CA SER A 101 -10.81 -7.62 -8.60
C SER A 101 -10.63 -7.86 -7.11
N LEU A 102 -11.72 -8.29 -6.48
CA LEU A 102 -11.74 -8.80 -5.12
C LEU A 102 -12.13 -10.26 -5.15
N GLU A 103 -11.35 -11.08 -4.49
CA GLU A 103 -11.48 -12.51 -4.48
C GLU A 103 -11.50 -13.02 -3.04
N ARG A 104 -12.30 -14.07 -2.80
CA ARG A 104 -12.11 -14.98 -1.68
C ARG A 104 -11.99 -16.40 -2.21
N ALA A 105 -10.91 -17.08 -1.88
CA ALA A 105 -10.65 -18.46 -2.25
C ALA A 105 -10.41 -19.30 -1.00
N ARG A 106 -11.14 -20.41 -0.90
CA ARG A 106 -10.94 -21.46 0.10
C ARG A 106 -10.48 -22.72 -0.62
N LEU A 107 -9.27 -23.15 -0.34
CA LEU A 107 -8.67 -24.34 -0.89
C LEU A 107 -8.39 -25.31 0.25
N GLY A 108 -9.25 -26.31 0.38
CA GLY A 108 -9.06 -27.44 1.28
C GLY A 108 -8.09 -28.46 0.68
N GLY A 109 -7.31 -29.08 1.56
CA GLY A 109 -6.28 -30.04 1.23
C GLY A 109 -4.88 -29.45 1.18
N VAL A 110 -3.90 -30.31 0.89
CA VAL A 110 -2.48 -29.92 0.83
C VAL A 110 -2.06 -29.78 -0.64
N MET A 111 -1.60 -28.60 -1.01
CA MET A 111 -0.93 -28.36 -2.29
C MET A 111 0.57 -28.52 -2.10
N ALA A 112 1.14 -29.52 -2.77
CA ALA A 112 2.57 -29.82 -2.71
C ALA A 112 3.41 -28.77 -3.43
N ALA A 113 2.90 -28.20 -4.53
CA ALA A 113 3.48 -27.05 -5.21
C ALA A 113 2.48 -26.43 -6.19
N ALA A 114 2.50 -25.11 -6.35
CA ALA A 114 1.89 -24.42 -7.48
C ALA A 114 2.84 -23.32 -7.95
N ARG A 115 2.99 -23.16 -9.27
CA ARG A 115 3.68 -22.01 -9.86
C ARG A 115 2.63 -21.00 -10.32
N ILE A 116 2.67 -19.81 -9.76
CA ILE A 116 1.73 -18.73 -10.07
C ILE A 116 2.43 -17.70 -10.94
N ASP A 117 1.84 -17.34 -12.07
CA ASP A 117 2.25 -16.16 -12.83
C ASP A 117 1.46 -14.94 -12.34
N ALA A 118 2.19 -13.99 -11.76
CA ALA A 118 1.63 -12.74 -11.26
C ALA A 118 2.10 -11.53 -12.09
N THR A 119 2.60 -11.76 -13.31
CA THR A 119 3.07 -10.70 -14.19
C THR A 119 1.91 -9.76 -14.55
N GLY A 120 2.17 -8.45 -14.53
CA GLY A 120 1.19 -7.43 -14.90
C GLY A 120 0.14 -7.09 -13.84
N THR A 121 0.15 -7.75 -12.67
CA THR A 121 -0.81 -7.45 -11.60
C THR A 121 -0.13 -7.27 -10.24
N VAL A 122 -0.73 -6.45 -9.38
CA VAL A 122 -0.36 -6.32 -7.97
C VAL A 122 -1.44 -6.96 -7.13
N ARG A 123 -1.06 -7.93 -6.29
CA ARG A 123 -2.00 -8.71 -5.48
C ARG A 123 -1.71 -8.53 -3.99
N VAL A 124 -2.69 -8.02 -3.25
CA VAL A 124 -2.64 -7.96 -1.78
C VAL A 124 -3.52 -9.06 -1.23
N ALA A 125 -2.89 -10.00 -0.53
CA ALA A 125 -3.53 -11.13 0.09
C ALA A 125 -3.75 -10.91 1.59
N GLN A 126 -4.74 -11.56 2.16
CA GLN A 126 -4.94 -11.67 3.60
C GLN A 126 -5.34 -13.10 3.92
N LEU A 127 -4.55 -13.75 4.76
CA LEU A 127 -4.78 -15.14 5.18
C LEU A 127 -5.82 -15.13 6.31
N LEU A 128 -7.00 -15.65 6.03
CA LEU A 128 -8.12 -15.76 6.98
C LEU A 128 -8.08 -17.10 7.74
N GLY A 129 -7.41 -18.11 7.18
CA GLY A 129 -7.21 -19.43 7.76
C GLY A 129 -6.20 -20.24 6.95
N GLY A 130 -5.65 -21.28 7.57
CA GLY A 130 -4.67 -22.17 6.94
C GLY A 130 -3.23 -21.67 6.98
N ARG A 131 -2.42 -22.20 6.07
CA ARG A 131 -1.01 -21.87 5.89
C ARG A 131 -0.68 -21.74 4.41
N LEU A 132 0.11 -20.72 4.08
CA LEU A 132 0.75 -20.54 2.78
C LEU A 132 2.26 -20.41 3.01
N VAL A 133 3.06 -21.05 2.16
CA VAL A 133 4.52 -21.06 2.23
C VAL A 133 5.09 -20.81 0.85
N PHE A 134 5.98 -19.84 0.71
CA PHE A 134 6.68 -19.56 -0.55
C PHE A 134 7.95 -20.41 -0.69
N THR A 135 8.48 -20.50 -1.91
CA THR A 135 9.69 -21.29 -2.18
C THR A 135 10.98 -20.78 -1.58
N ASP A 136 11.02 -19.52 -1.12
CA ASP A 136 12.12 -19.05 -0.26
C ASP A 136 12.00 -19.58 1.19
N GLY A 137 11.01 -20.46 1.44
CA GLY A 137 10.74 -21.06 2.74
C GLY A 137 10.00 -20.12 3.69
N THR A 138 9.68 -18.89 3.29
CA THR A 138 8.99 -17.91 4.14
C THR A 138 7.55 -18.36 4.37
N PRO A 139 7.16 -18.73 5.60
CA PRO A 139 5.78 -19.02 5.90
C PRO A 139 5.02 -17.71 6.07
N THR A 140 3.89 -17.56 5.38
CA THR A 140 2.90 -16.56 5.78
C THR A 140 2.13 -17.14 6.96
N ARG A 141 2.46 -16.66 8.16
CA ARG A 141 1.67 -16.96 9.36
C ARG A 141 0.24 -16.41 9.13
N PRO A 142 -0.81 -17.04 9.67
CA PRO A 142 -2.14 -16.45 9.73
C PRO A 142 -2.08 -15.22 10.65
N THR A 143 -1.63 -14.11 10.08
CA THR A 143 -1.73 -12.80 10.71
C THR A 143 -2.97 -12.13 10.13
N PRO A 144 -3.73 -11.37 10.94
CA PRO A 144 -4.83 -10.57 10.41
C PRO A 144 -4.33 -9.44 9.49
N ALA A 145 -3.02 -9.23 9.37
CA ALA A 145 -2.45 -8.22 8.51
C ALA A 145 -2.44 -8.68 7.03
N PRO A 146 -2.79 -7.78 6.10
CA PRO A 146 -2.65 -8.04 4.67
C PRO A 146 -1.16 -8.08 4.29
N PHE A 147 -0.81 -8.76 3.20
CA PHE A 147 0.54 -8.82 2.66
C PHE A 147 0.51 -8.82 1.13
N LEU A 148 1.54 -8.28 0.49
CA LEU A 148 1.71 -8.36 -0.97
C LEU A 148 2.22 -9.74 -1.37
N LEU A 149 1.58 -10.32 -2.39
CA LEU A 149 2.12 -11.46 -3.12
C LEU A 149 3.24 -10.97 -4.07
N PRO A 150 4.21 -11.83 -4.41
CA PRO A 150 5.28 -11.44 -5.33
C PRO A 150 4.73 -10.98 -6.69
N VAL A 151 5.19 -9.82 -7.18
CA VAL A 151 4.86 -9.24 -8.50
C VAL A 151 5.77 -9.82 -9.60
N ARG A 152 5.98 -11.13 -9.53
CA ARG A 152 6.82 -11.93 -10.43
C ARG A 152 6.38 -13.38 -10.31
N PRO A 153 6.72 -14.27 -11.25
CA PRO A 153 6.43 -15.69 -11.09
C PRO A 153 6.99 -16.22 -9.77
N TYR A 154 6.16 -16.92 -9.00
CA TYR A 154 6.54 -17.53 -7.73
C TYR A 154 5.95 -18.92 -7.58
N THR A 155 6.54 -19.70 -6.69
CA THR A 155 6.03 -21.01 -6.31
C THR A 155 5.64 -21.00 -4.85
N CYS A 156 4.55 -21.67 -4.54
CA CYS A 156 4.05 -21.77 -3.17
C CYS A 156 3.45 -23.14 -2.88
N ARG A 157 3.30 -23.40 -1.59
CA ARG A 157 2.65 -24.57 -0.99
C ARG A 157 1.63 -24.07 -0.01
N TRP A 158 0.52 -24.77 0.14
CA TRP A 158 -0.46 -24.42 1.15
C TRP A 158 -1.10 -25.64 1.78
N ASP A 159 -1.68 -25.39 2.95
CA ASP A 159 -2.42 -26.33 3.76
C ASP A 159 -3.68 -25.61 4.23
N ASP A 160 -4.85 -26.11 3.78
CA ASP A 160 -6.19 -25.62 4.11
C ASP A 160 -6.34 -24.08 4.07
N LEU A 161 -6.13 -23.51 2.89
CA LEU A 161 -6.06 -22.07 2.67
C LEU A 161 -7.44 -21.39 2.67
N ASP A 162 -7.67 -20.34 3.48
CA ASP A 162 -8.74 -19.34 3.27
C ASP A 162 -8.08 -17.99 3.03
N LEU A 163 -8.10 -17.53 1.78
CA LEU A 163 -7.39 -16.34 1.31
C LEU A 163 -8.37 -15.32 0.74
N ARG A 164 -8.21 -14.07 1.16
CA ARG A 164 -8.82 -12.93 0.48
C ARG A 164 -7.76 -12.19 -0.32
N THR A 165 -8.02 -11.92 -1.59
CA THR A 165 -7.08 -11.23 -2.47
C THR A 165 -7.72 -10.03 -3.13
N VAL A 166 -7.02 -8.89 -3.13
CA VAL A 166 -7.31 -7.75 -3.99
C VAL A 166 -6.27 -7.74 -5.09
N THR A 167 -6.72 -7.70 -6.34
CA THR A 167 -5.85 -7.63 -7.52
C THR A 167 -6.07 -6.29 -8.20
N LEU A 168 -4.97 -5.62 -8.54
CA LEU A 168 -4.95 -4.36 -9.27
C LEU A 168 -4.07 -4.51 -10.50
N ASP A 169 -4.49 -3.90 -11.60
CA ASP A 169 -3.67 -3.78 -12.80
C ASP A 169 -2.39 -2.98 -12.53
N LEU A 170 -1.21 -3.55 -12.83
CA LEU A 170 0.07 -2.91 -12.52
C LEU A 170 0.32 -1.68 -13.39
N GLU A 171 -0.11 -1.68 -14.65
CA GLU A 171 0.12 -0.58 -15.59
C GLU A 171 -0.66 0.67 -15.18
N ARG A 172 -1.95 0.52 -14.85
CA ARG A 172 -2.80 1.62 -14.38
C ARG A 172 -2.34 2.16 -13.03
N LEU A 173 -1.91 1.26 -12.15
CA LEU A 173 -1.38 1.62 -10.83
C LEU A 173 -0.08 2.42 -10.97
N GLN A 174 0.82 1.98 -11.86
CA GLN A 174 2.05 2.68 -12.24
C GLN A 174 1.76 4.07 -12.84
N ALA A 175 0.82 4.18 -13.78
CA ALA A 175 0.42 5.44 -14.40
C ALA A 175 -0.14 6.43 -13.36
N LEU A 176 -0.97 5.94 -12.44
CA LEU A 176 -1.52 6.76 -11.36
C LEU A 176 -0.42 7.21 -10.38
N ALA A 177 0.49 6.31 -9.99
CA ALA A 177 1.61 6.64 -9.10
C ALA A 177 2.53 7.70 -9.70
N ALA A 178 2.84 7.59 -11.00
CA ALA A 178 3.60 8.59 -11.76
C ALA A 178 2.89 9.95 -11.79
N GLY A 179 1.58 9.96 -12.05
CA GLY A 179 0.75 11.16 -12.03
C GLY A 179 0.73 11.84 -10.65
N LEU A 180 0.60 11.07 -9.57
CA LEU A 180 0.66 11.59 -8.18
C LEU A 180 2.02 12.19 -7.84
N ARG A 181 3.12 11.68 -8.44
CA ARG A 181 4.47 12.25 -8.28
C ARG A 181 4.78 13.39 -9.24
N GLY A 182 3.94 13.62 -10.25
CA GLY A 182 4.23 14.59 -11.32
C GLY A 182 5.44 14.21 -12.17
N THR A 183 5.78 12.91 -12.27
CA THR A 183 6.90 12.44 -13.09
C THR A 183 6.64 11.09 -13.73
N GLU A 184 6.87 11.00 -15.04
CA GLU A 184 6.78 9.75 -15.80
C GLU A 184 8.00 8.84 -15.58
N ARG A 185 9.02 9.33 -14.88
CA ARG A 185 10.25 8.57 -14.57
C ARG A 185 10.07 7.59 -13.42
N LEU A 186 9.03 7.75 -12.59
CA LEU A 186 8.75 6.79 -11.53
C LEU A 186 8.58 5.40 -12.15
N ARG A 187 9.29 4.42 -11.61
CA ARG A 187 9.08 3.00 -11.89
C ARG A 187 8.68 2.34 -10.58
N LEU A 188 7.40 2.04 -10.44
CA LEU A 188 6.85 1.50 -9.21
C LEU A 188 7.35 0.08 -9.00
N ARG A 189 7.93 -0.16 -7.83
CA ARG A 189 8.32 -1.48 -7.34
C ARG A 189 7.97 -1.56 -5.86
N PHE A 190 7.39 -2.65 -5.42
CA PHE A 190 7.18 -2.89 -4.00
C PHE A 190 8.45 -3.50 -3.39
N THR A 191 8.90 -2.95 -2.27
CA THR A 191 10.20 -3.30 -1.64
C THR A 191 10.05 -4.12 -0.36
N GLY A 192 8.82 -4.35 0.06
CA GLY A 192 8.47 -5.29 1.12
C GLY A 192 7.04 -5.79 0.98
N SER A 193 6.78 -6.95 1.56
CA SER A 193 5.47 -7.61 1.48
C SER A 193 4.53 -7.22 2.61
N ALA A 194 5.05 -6.82 3.77
CA ALA A 194 4.25 -6.43 4.91
C ALA A 194 3.87 -4.93 4.85
N PRO A 195 2.74 -4.52 5.44
CA PRO A 195 2.38 -3.12 5.58
C PRO A 195 3.42 -2.36 6.41
N VAL A 196 3.60 -1.08 6.12
CA VAL A 196 4.59 -0.22 6.81
C VAL A 196 4.30 -0.01 8.30
N SER A 197 3.07 -0.28 8.73
CA SER A 197 2.68 -0.31 10.15
C SER A 197 1.39 -1.08 10.38
N ALA A 198 1.12 -1.46 11.63
CA ALA A 198 -0.17 -2.04 12.03
C ALA A 198 -1.36 -1.07 11.81
N GLY A 199 -1.12 0.25 11.89
CA GLY A 199 -2.14 1.26 11.57
C GLY A 199 -2.52 1.23 10.10
N MET A 200 -1.52 1.17 9.21
CA MET A 200 -1.75 1.08 7.77
C MET A 200 -2.34 -0.26 7.34
N ALA A 201 -2.00 -1.36 8.05
CA ALA A 201 -2.68 -2.64 7.86
C ALA A 201 -4.19 -2.55 8.13
N ARG A 202 -4.60 -1.88 9.22
CA ARG A 202 -6.02 -1.65 9.53
C ARG A 202 -6.69 -0.74 8.51
N TYR A 203 -6.00 0.33 8.10
CA TYR A 203 -6.51 1.26 7.09
C TYR A 203 -6.76 0.57 5.74
N TRP A 204 -5.81 -0.26 5.27
CA TRP A 204 -6.00 -1.09 4.08
C TRP A 204 -7.24 -1.99 4.20
N ASN A 205 -7.37 -2.72 5.30
CA ASN A 205 -8.50 -3.61 5.51
C ASN A 205 -9.85 -2.85 5.50
N ALA A 206 -9.89 -1.64 6.08
CA ALA A 206 -11.07 -0.79 6.05
C ALA A 206 -11.40 -0.30 4.63
N ALA A 207 -10.39 0.12 3.85
CA ALA A 207 -10.57 0.53 2.46
C ALA A 207 -11.11 -0.62 1.58
N VAL A 208 -10.59 -1.84 1.76
CA VAL A 208 -11.08 -3.03 1.05
C VAL A 208 -12.50 -3.39 1.44
N ALA A 209 -12.85 -3.29 2.74
CA ALA A 209 -14.21 -3.52 3.21
C ALA A 209 -15.19 -2.50 2.61
N HIS A 210 -14.81 -1.22 2.60
CA HIS A 210 -15.60 -0.15 1.98
C HIS A 210 -15.78 -0.36 0.48
N PHE A 211 -14.70 -0.67 -0.25
CA PHE A 211 -14.75 -0.99 -1.68
C PHE A 211 -15.73 -2.13 -1.98
N ARG A 212 -15.66 -3.21 -1.19
CA ARG A 212 -16.57 -4.34 -1.33
C ARG A 212 -18.03 -3.93 -1.12
N GLN A 213 -18.33 -3.24 -0.01
CA GLN A 213 -19.71 -2.95 0.41
C GLN A 213 -20.37 -1.87 -0.44
N VAL A 214 -19.62 -0.82 -0.77
CA VAL A 214 -20.19 0.37 -1.42
C VAL A 214 -20.20 0.20 -2.93
N GLN A 215 -19.19 -0.47 -3.50
CA GLN A 215 -18.97 -0.43 -4.94
C GLN A 215 -19.21 -1.77 -5.62
N LEU A 216 -18.59 -2.86 -5.13
CA LEU A 216 -18.78 -4.18 -5.75
C LEU A 216 -20.16 -4.82 -5.48
N GLU A 217 -20.99 -4.22 -4.64
CA GLU A 217 -22.38 -4.63 -4.43
C GLU A 217 -23.36 -3.90 -5.36
N HIS A 218 -22.96 -2.78 -5.97
CA HIS A 218 -23.82 -1.92 -6.79
C HIS A 218 -23.33 -1.81 -8.24
N ASP A 219 -23.90 -2.62 -9.14
CA ASP A 219 -23.51 -2.67 -10.55
C ASP A 219 -23.62 -1.30 -11.25
N GLU A 220 -24.63 -0.50 -10.88
CA GLU A 220 -24.85 0.86 -11.43
C GLU A 220 -23.71 1.82 -11.09
N ALA A 221 -23.18 1.74 -9.86
CA ALA A 221 -22.06 2.56 -9.43
C ALA A 221 -20.79 2.21 -10.21
N MET A 222 -20.54 0.92 -10.46
CA MET A 222 -19.37 0.48 -11.22
C MET A 222 -19.51 0.66 -12.74
N ALA A 223 -20.74 0.77 -13.24
CA ALA A 223 -20.99 1.16 -14.62
C ALA A 223 -20.57 2.62 -14.90
N ALA A 224 -20.68 3.51 -13.91
CA ALA A 224 -20.31 4.92 -14.04
C ALA A 224 -18.78 5.10 -14.06
N PRO A 225 -18.18 5.61 -15.17
CA PRO A 225 -16.72 5.70 -15.32
C PRO A 225 -16.01 6.52 -14.23
N LEU A 226 -16.62 7.63 -13.79
CA LEU A 226 -16.04 8.50 -12.76
C LEU A 226 -15.97 7.81 -11.40
N LEU A 227 -17.04 7.11 -11.00
CA LEU A 227 -17.07 6.40 -9.72
C LEU A 227 -16.07 5.24 -9.71
N ARG A 228 -15.96 4.51 -10.84
CA ARG A 228 -14.95 3.47 -11.02
C ARG A 228 -13.52 4.01 -11.02
N ASP A 229 -13.25 5.16 -11.63
CA ASP A 229 -11.92 5.78 -11.58
C ASP A 229 -11.58 6.26 -10.16
N GLN A 230 -12.53 6.90 -9.48
CA GLN A 230 -12.36 7.33 -8.09
C GLN A 230 -12.11 6.14 -7.14
N ALA A 231 -12.82 5.04 -7.34
CA ALA A 231 -12.63 3.79 -6.63
C ALA A 231 -11.20 3.25 -6.75
N PHE A 232 -10.74 3.11 -8.00
CA PHE A 232 -9.39 2.66 -8.28
C PHE A 232 -8.34 3.57 -7.68
N ARG A 233 -8.53 4.90 -7.82
CA ARG A 233 -7.62 5.89 -7.24
C ARG A 233 -7.54 5.77 -5.72
N SER A 234 -8.68 5.57 -5.05
CA SER A 234 -8.75 5.45 -3.60
C SER A 234 -8.02 4.19 -3.10
N LEU A 235 -8.29 3.04 -3.72
CA LEU A 235 -7.61 1.78 -3.39
C LEU A 235 -6.11 1.85 -3.70
N THR A 236 -5.74 2.35 -4.87
CA THR A 236 -4.33 2.48 -5.26
C THR A 236 -3.58 3.42 -4.34
N THR A 237 -4.13 4.59 -4.02
CA THR A 237 -3.50 5.53 -3.06
C THR A 237 -3.32 4.85 -1.70
N THR A 238 -4.32 4.10 -1.25
CA THR A 238 -4.24 3.33 0.00
C THR A 238 -3.15 2.26 -0.05
N LEU A 239 -3.02 1.53 -1.16
CA LEU A 239 -1.95 0.55 -1.37
C LEU A 239 -0.58 1.20 -1.32
N LEU A 240 -0.40 2.29 -2.09
CA LEU A 240 0.86 3.01 -2.20
C LEU A 240 1.35 3.53 -0.85
N HIS A 241 0.45 3.95 0.05
CA HIS A 241 0.83 4.37 1.40
C HIS A 241 0.89 3.24 2.42
N ALA A 242 0.19 2.13 2.19
CA ALA A 242 0.15 1.02 3.15
C ALA A 242 1.36 0.10 3.03
N PHE A 243 1.95 -0.03 1.84
CA PHE A 243 3.03 -0.98 1.57
C PHE A 243 4.32 -0.30 1.11
N PRO A 244 5.49 -0.75 1.58
CA PRO A 244 6.78 -0.21 1.17
C PRO A 244 6.98 -0.41 -0.33
N SER A 245 7.30 0.68 -1.03
CA SER A 245 7.46 0.72 -2.48
C SER A 245 8.37 1.86 -2.89
N THR A 246 8.87 1.84 -4.12
CA THR A 246 9.61 2.97 -4.70
C THR A 246 8.79 4.26 -4.73
N PHE A 247 7.46 4.20 -4.60
CA PHE A 247 6.65 5.39 -4.40
C PHE A 247 6.83 5.98 -3.00
N LEU A 248 6.77 5.15 -1.94
CA LEU A 248 7.06 5.64 -0.59
C LEU A 248 8.52 5.91 -0.38
N GLU A 249 9.38 5.10 -0.97
CA GLU A 249 10.80 5.37 -0.99
C GLU A 249 11.04 6.65 -1.72
N ASP A 250 10.48 6.97 -2.89
CA ASP A 250 10.64 8.30 -3.50
C ASP A 250 10.10 9.45 -2.61
N GLU A 251 9.02 9.20 -1.85
CA GLU A 251 8.53 10.12 -0.82
C GLU A 251 9.50 10.32 0.35
N GLN A 252 10.13 9.23 0.79
CA GLN A 252 11.02 9.13 1.95
C GLN A 252 12.49 9.35 1.53
N ALA A 253 12.76 9.24 0.23
CA ALA A 253 14.04 9.04 -0.41
C ALA A 253 14.79 10.32 -0.25
N PRO A 254 16.08 10.20 0.09
CA PRO A 254 17.02 11.25 -0.18
C PRO A 254 16.76 11.89 -1.52
N ALA A 255 16.16 13.09 -1.50
CA ALA A 255 15.95 13.93 -2.65
C ALA A 255 17.30 14.41 -3.17
N THR A 256 18.22 13.53 -3.56
CA THR A 256 19.62 13.86 -3.90
C THR A 256 19.68 14.47 -5.30
N ALA A 257 19.06 15.65 -5.40
CA ALA A 257 19.27 16.79 -6.28
C ALA A 257 18.25 17.86 -5.83
N SER A 258 18.24 18.36 -4.59
CA SER A 258 19.32 18.46 -3.60
C SER A 258 18.83 18.00 -2.21
N ARG A 259 19.34 16.87 -1.68
CA ARG A 259 19.08 16.46 -0.29
C ARG A 259 20.30 16.98 0.44
N PRO A 260 20.06 17.63 1.57
CA PRO A 260 20.27 16.86 2.77
C PRO A 260 19.21 17.15 3.84
N ALA A 261 18.48 16.13 4.27
CA ALA A 261 17.99 16.05 5.64
C ALA A 261 18.51 14.68 6.12
N PRO A 262 19.48 14.65 7.06
CA PRO A 262 19.51 15.39 8.34
C PRO A 262 20.36 16.67 8.42
N ALA A 263 21.32 16.91 7.51
CA ALA A 263 22.25 18.05 7.65
C ALA A 263 21.60 19.42 7.41
N GLY A 264 20.59 19.52 6.53
CA GLY A 264 19.83 20.77 6.32
C GLY A 264 18.97 21.14 7.53
N VAL A 265 18.35 20.15 8.20
CA VAL A 265 17.64 20.37 9.47
C VAL A 265 18.62 20.76 10.57
N ARG A 266 19.77 20.09 10.70
CA ARG A 266 20.81 20.52 11.65
C ARG A 266 21.33 21.93 11.40
N ARG A 267 21.56 22.32 10.14
CA ARG A 267 21.93 23.70 9.78
C ARG A 267 20.83 24.69 10.12
N ALA A 268 19.58 24.35 9.85
CA ALA A 268 18.43 25.18 10.22
C ALA A 268 18.34 25.37 11.74
N VAL A 269 18.47 24.29 12.52
CA VAL A 269 18.42 24.34 13.99
C VAL A 269 19.60 25.14 14.54
N ALA A 270 20.83 24.87 14.10
CA ALA A 270 22.01 25.63 14.53
C ALA A 270 21.89 27.13 14.17
N PHE A 271 21.33 27.44 12.99
CA PHE A 271 21.04 28.81 12.60
C PHE A 271 19.97 29.44 13.50
N MET A 272 18.87 28.74 13.80
CA MET A 272 17.84 29.23 14.72
C MET A 272 18.41 29.50 16.11
N GLU A 273 19.19 28.57 16.67
CA GLU A 273 19.82 28.69 17.99
C GLU A 273 20.77 29.89 18.07
N ALA A 274 21.56 30.14 17.02
CA ALA A 274 22.46 31.28 16.96
C ALA A 274 21.75 32.64 16.82
N HIS A 275 20.50 32.67 16.30
CA HIS A 275 19.78 33.90 15.96
C HIS A 275 18.41 33.99 16.66
N LEU A 276 18.26 33.41 17.86
CA LEU A 276 16.97 33.33 18.57
C LEU A 276 16.33 34.70 18.85
N ALA A 277 17.14 35.72 19.13
CA ALA A 277 16.69 37.07 19.47
C ALA A 277 16.38 37.97 18.25
N GLU A 278 16.62 37.48 17.03
CA GLU A 278 16.50 38.27 15.80
C GLU A 278 15.17 38.03 15.08
N PRO A 279 14.72 38.93 14.18
CA PRO A 279 13.48 38.75 13.41
C PRO A 279 13.64 37.72 12.26
N VAL A 280 13.99 36.48 12.60
CA VAL A 280 14.20 35.38 11.67
C VAL A 280 12.88 34.78 11.19
N GLY A 281 12.71 34.71 9.86
CA GLY A 281 11.56 34.12 9.18
C GLY A 281 11.89 32.81 8.45
N LEU A 282 10.86 32.24 7.83
CA LEU A 282 11.01 31.00 7.06
C LEU A 282 12.02 31.11 5.89
N PRO A 283 12.08 32.24 5.13
CA PRO A 283 13.06 32.40 4.04
C PRO A 283 14.51 32.30 4.52
N GLU A 284 14.86 33.01 5.59
CA GLU A 284 16.22 33.09 6.13
C GLU A 284 16.68 31.73 6.66
N ILE A 285 15.78 31.03 7.36
CA ILE A 285 16.04 29.67 7.84
C ILE A 285 16.26 28.72 6.66
N ALA A 286 15.48 28.85 5.59
CA ALA A 286 15.58 28.00 4.42
C ALA A 286 16.90 28.21 3.68
N GLU A 287 17.32 29.48 3.55
CA GLU A 287 18.60 29.85 2.98
C GLU A 287 19.78 29.28 3.77
N ALA A 288 19.80 29.46 5.10
CA ALA A 288 20.83 28.88 5.96
C ALA A 288 20.85 27.35 5.91
N ALA A 289 19.68 26.72 5.78
CA ALA A 289 19.53 25.29 5.58
C ALA A 289 19.96 24.83 4.17
N ARG A 290 20.17 25.75 3.22
CA ARG A 290 20.36 25.47 1.78
C ARG A 290 19.21 24.65 1.19
N LEU A 291 17.99 25.02 1.56
CA LEU A 291 16.75 24.39 1.11
C LEU A 291 15.79 25.46 0.60
N SER A 292 14.83 25.08 -0.24
CA SER A 292 13.68 25.95 -0.48
C SER A 292 12.79 26.02 0.78
N PRO A 293 11.98 27.09 0.98
CA PRO A 293 11.04 27.16 2.10
C PRO A 293 10.12 25.94 2.20
N ARG A 294 9.66 25.42 1.06
CA ARG A 294 8.86 24.18 0.98
C ARG A 294 9.69 22.96 1.38
N GLY A 295 10.92 22.84 0.88
CA GLY A 295 11.83 21.75 1.24
C GLY A 295 12.15 21.72 2.74
N LEU A 296 12.32 22.90 3.35
CA LEU A 296 12.54 23.06 4.78
C LEU A 296 11.32 22.62 5.60
N GLN A 297 10.11 23.05 5.22
CA GLN A 297 8.88 22.65 5.92
C GLN A 297 8.66 21.13 5.88
N VAL A 298 8.88 20.51 4.72
CA VAL A 298 8.80 19.05 4.56
C VAL A 298 9.87 18.36 5.42
N ALA A 299 11.10 18.86 5.41
CA ALA A 299 12.20 18.30 6.21
C ALA A 299 11.91 18.36 7.72
N PHE A 300 11.40 19.48 8.23
CA PHE A 300 11.02 19.61 9.65
C PHE A 300 9.88 18.67 10.04
N ARG A 301 8.85 18.51 9.18
CA ARG A 301 7.76 17.56 9.44
C ARG A 301 8.25 16.12 9.51
N ARG A 302 9.16 15.75 8.61
CA ARG A 302 9.69 14.39 8.53
C ARG A 302 10.64 14.05 9.68
N GLU A 303 11.56 14.95 10.02
CA GLU A 303 12.66 14.66 10.96
C GLU A 303 12.32 15.00 12.43
N LEU A 304 11.52 16.04 12.67
CA LEU A 304 11.22 16.55 14.02
C LEU A 304 9.72 16.55 14.36
N GLY A 305 8.87 16.05 13.45
CA GLY A 305 7.42 15.99 13.66
C GLY A 305 6.74 17.37 13.80
N THR A 306 7.42 18.46 13.41
CA THR A 306 6.95 19.84 13.63
C THR A 306 7.18 20.72 12.40
N THR A 307 6.87 22.01 12.47
CA THR A 307 7.20 23.00 11.42
C THR A 307 8.38 23.87 11.82
N PRO A 308 9.13 24.47 10.87
CA PRO A 308 10.30 25.29 11.19
C PRO A 308 9.99 26.44 12.15
N LEU A 309 8.88 27.15 11.92
CA LEU A 309 8.48 28.27 12.78
C LEU A 309 7.92 27.82 14.13
N ALA A 310 7.29 26.65 14.19
CA ALA A 310 6.88 26.07 15.48
C ALA A 310 8.09 25.63 16.31
N HIS A 311 9.12 25.07 15.67
CA HIS A 311 10.38 24.72 16.32
C HIS A 311 11.14 25.96 16.80
N LEU A 312 11.26 27.00 15.98
CA LEU A 312 11.87 28.28 16.39
C LEU A 312 11.13 28.89 17.59
N ARG A 313 9.78 28.84 17.61
CA ARG A 313 8.98 29.28 18.76
C ARG A 313 9.24 28.44 20.01
N ALA A 314 9.45 27.13 19.87
CA ALA A 314 9.78 26.25 20.98
C ALA A 314 11.16 26.59 21.58
N LEU A 315 12.18 26.82 20.75
CA LEU A 315 13.50 27.25 21.20
C LEU A 315 13.45 28.62 21.91
N ARG A 316 12.68 29.57 21.36
CA ARG A 316 12.44 30.87 22.02
C ARG A 316 11.74 30.74 23.37
N LEU A 317 10.83 29.78 23.51
CA LEU A 317 10.16 29.50 24.77
C LEU A 317 11.12 28.87 25.81
N GLU A 318 12.08 28.08 25.36
CA GLU A 318 13.17 27.53 26.18
C GLU A 318 14.12 28.63 26.67
N ALA A 319 14.55 29.52 25.78
CA ALA A 319 15.37 30.68 26.14
C ALA A 319 14.64 31.63 27.12
N ALA A 320 13.35 31.88 26.89
CA ALA A 320 12.53 32.65 27.82
C ALA A 320 12.41 31.98 29.20
N HIS A 321 12.33 30.65 29.26
CA HIS A 321 12.32 29.92 30.52
C HIS A 321 13.66 30.05 31.26
N ALA A 322 14.78 29.93 30.55
CA ALA A 322 16.11 30.12 31.13
C ALA A 322 16.27 31.52 31.73
N ASP A 323 15.82 32.54 31.01
CA ASP A 323 15.87 33.93 31.49
C ASP A 323 14.95 34.18 32.69
N LEU A 324 13.74 33.61 32.70
CA LEU A 324 12.84 33.71 33.85
C LEU A 324 13.47 33.09 35.10
N ARG A 325 14.13 31.94 34.95
CA ARG A 325 14.83 31.25 36.05
C ARG A 325 16.09 31.97 36.54
N ALA A 326 16.72 32.76 35.68
CA ALA A 326 17.96 33.46 35.99
C ALA A 326 17.72 34.92 36.45
N ALA A 327 16.50 35.43 36.29
CA ALA A 327 16.16 36.79 36.64
C ALA A 327 16.09 36.97 38.17
N ASP A 328 16.74 38.02 38.67
CA ASP A 328 16.56 38.47 40.04
C ASP A 328 15.27 39.33 40.14
N PRO A 329 14.36 39.05 41.07
CA PRO A 329 13.20 39.90 41.35
C PRO A 329 13.55 41.38 41.61
N ALA A 330 14.77 41.68 42.07
CA ALA A 330 15.25 43.04 42.32
C ALA A 330 15.61 43.84 41.04
N ASP A 331 15.85 43.17 39.91
CA ASP A 331 16.31 43.81 38.66
C ASP A 331 15.16 44.44 37.84
N GLY A 332 13.92 44.37 38.35
CA GLY A 332 12.74 44.93 37.67
C GLY A 332 12.37 44.23 36.36
N GLN A 333 12.94 43.04 36.10
CA GLN A 333 12.57 42.24 34.93
C GLN A 333 11.11 41.78 35.07
N THR A 334 10.34 41.93 33.99
CA THR A 334 8.93 41.52 33.96
C THR A 334 8.74 40.35 33.00
N VAL A 335 7.76 39.50 33.29
CA VAL A 335 7.34 38.41 32.38
C VAL A 335 7.06 38.95 30.98
N THR A 336 6.41 40.11 30.88
CA THR A 336 6.12 40.77 29.59
C THR A 336 7.39 41.20 28.88
N GLY A 337 8.37 41.78 29.60
CA GLY A 337 9.66 42.18 29.02
C GLY A 337 10.46 41.00 28.48
N ILE A 338 10.54 39.91 29.26
CA ILE A 338 11.23 38.68 28.85
C ILE A 338 10.52 38.03 27.65
N ALA A 339 9.18 37.94 27.69
CA ALA A 339 8.41 37.40 26.57
C ALA A 339 8.62 38.23 25.28
N ALA A 340 8.61 39.57 25.41
CA ALA A 340 8.85 40.48 24.28
C ALA A 340 10.26 40.31 23.69
N ARG A 341 11.29 40.17 24.54
CA ARG A 341 12.68 39.92 24.11
C ARG A 341 12.80 38.69 23.22
N TRP A 342 12.04 37.64 23.50
CA TRP A 342 12.04 36.40 22.71
C TRP A 342 10.98 36.37 21.60
N GLY A 343 10.39 37.52 21.25
CA GLY A 343 9.49 37.64 20.11
C GLY A 343 8.06 37.17 20.36
N PHE A 344 7.62 37.09 21.62
CA PHE A 344 6.21 36.86 21.96
C PHE A 344 5.47 38.19 22.15
N GLY A 345 4.79 38.66 21.10
CA GLY A 345 4.04 39.93 21.14
C GLY A 345 2.76 39.93 21.98
N HIS A 346 2.34 38.77 22.51
CA HIS A 346 1.12 38.65 23.32
C HIS A 346 1.36 37.86 24.59
N THR A 347 1.40 38.55 25.74
CA THR A 347 1.70 37.97 27.05
C THR A 347 0.76 36.82 27.44
N GLY A 348 -0.54 36.93 27.12
CA GLY A 348 -1.51 35.86 27.40
C GLY A 348 -1.25 34.58 26.60
N ARG A 349 -0.90 34.70 25.30
CA ARG A 349 -0.55 33.55 24.46
C ARG A 349 0.77 32.92 24.88
N PHE A 350 1.74 33.74 25.27
CA PHE A 350 2.99 33.29 25.86
C PHE A 350 2.72 32.48 27.14
N ALA A 351 1.97 33.03 28.10
CA ALA A 351 1.68 32.35 29.36
C ALA A 351 0.94 31.01 29.15
N ALA A 352 0.01 30.95 28.21
CA ALA A 352 -0.67 29.71 27.84
C ALA A 352 0.29 28.66 27.25
N ALA A 353 1.12 29.04 26.27
CA ALA A 353 2.11 28.16 25.67
C ALA A 353 3.18 27.71 26.67
N TYR A 354 3.59 28.61 27.57
CA TYR A 354 4.54 28.34 28.64
C TYR A 354 3.99 27.32 29.63
N ARG A 355 2.77 27.52 30.14
CA ARG A 355 2.11 26.58 31.06
C ARG A 355 1.88 25.23 30.41
N GLN A 356 1.50 25.20 29.13
CA GLN A 356 1.36 23.95 28.39
C GLN A 356 2.67 23.15 28.35
N ARG A 357 3.82 23.83 28.30
CA ARG A 357 5.13 23.18 28.21
C ARG A 357 5.73 22.81 29.57
N TYR A 358 5.64 23.69 30.57
CA TYR A 358 6.35 23.54 31.85
C TYR A 358 5.44 23.23 33.04
N GLY A 359 4.11 23.22 32.85
CA GLY A 359 3.14 22.95 33.90
C GLY A 359 2.89 24.10 34.89
N VAL A 360 3.75 25.12 34.92
CA VAL A 360 3.68 26.29 35.82
C VAL A 360 3.46 27.59 35.05
N ALA A 361 3.01 28.65 35.73
CA ALA A 361 2.89 29.97 35.11
C ALA A 361 4.27 30.66 35.00
N PRO A 362 4.54 31.46 33.95
CA PRO A 362 5.83 32.16 33.84
C PRO A 362 6.09 33.15 34.98
N ALA A 363 5.04 33.68 35.62
CA ALA A 363 5.17 34.54 36.79
C ALA A 363 5.53 33.77 38.07
N GLU A 364 5.21 32.47 38.14
CA GLU A 364 5.67 31.59 39.22
C GLU A 364 7.17 31.34 39.04
N THR A 365 7.60 30.92 37.85
CA THR A 365 9.03 30.73 37.55
C THR A 365 9.90 31.97 37.73
N LEU A 366 9.34 33.18 37.62
CA LEU A 366 10.09 34.43 37.84
C LEU A 366 10.24 34.77 39.34
N ARG A 367 9.42 34.17 40.20
CA ARG A 367 9.43 34.41 41.66
C ARG A 367 10.18 33.33 42.43
N ASP A 368 10.31 32.15 41.81
CA ASP A 368 11.10 31.01 42.29
C ASP A 368 12.58 31.17 41.94
#